data_AF-A0A925FXQ5-F1
#
_entry.id   AF-A0A925FXQ5-F1
#
_cell.length_a   1.000
_cell.length_b   1.000
_cell.length_c   1.000
_cell.angle_alpha   90.00
_cell.angle_beta   90.00
_cell.angle_gamma   90.00
#
_symmetry.space_group_name_H-M   'P 1'
#
loop_
_entity.id
_entity.type
_entity.pdbx_description
1 polymer ?
#
loop_
_entity_poly.entity_id
_entity_poly.type
_entity_poly.pdbx_seq_one_letter_code
_entity_poly.pdbx_strand_id
1 'polypeptide(L)'
;MKKEMWEQQMPETADLPTCERAAELVAYLYQEASEAEALDFKSHLQICALCRTELSAFGEVREGIFAWREQALNPATLPSLQANAELAQSTMKTAPTRSALAALREFFTLSPMWLRGATAFATLLLIALLFVTAMRFFERTEPTVVQKNPTAVPERQEQNANDKMSPERVVKEVPEEQPAPAIIGEEKEPQRVAVNKSSKTKQARRVVNHQPKANVLTKEERTELTELLIADNEDDDDVPRLYDLVSGSN
;
A
#
# COMPACT_ATOMS: atom_id res chain seq x y z
N MET A 1 -31.38 24.36 1.92
CA MET A 1 -30.99 25.16 0.72
C MET A 1 -29.47 25.34 0.58
N LYS A 2 -28.62 24.34 0.94
CA LYS A 2 -27.14 24.43 0.84
C LYS A 2 -26.50 23.31 -0.02
N LYS A 3 -27.29 22.43 -0.63
CA LYS A 3 -26.78 21.20 -1.29
C LYS A 3 -26.36 21.39 -2.75
N GLU A 4 -26.72 22.50 -3.38
CA GLU A 4 -26.48 22.73 -4.82
C GLU A 4 -25.17 23.47 -5.14
N MET A 5 -24.37 23.83 -4.13
CA MET A 5 -23.21 24.71 -4.33
C MET A 5 -21.88 23.99 -4.59
N TRP A 6 -21.80 22.68 -4.35
CA TRP A 6 -20.55 21.89 -4.54
C TRP A 6 -20.49 21.19 -5.90
N GLU A 7 -21.60 21.14 -6.64
CA GLU A 7 -21.71 20.35 -7.87
C GLU A 7 -21.34 21.15 -9.14
N GLN A 8 -21.10 22.46 -9.01
CA GLN A 8 -20.89 23.36 -10.15
C GLN A 8 -19.43 23.71 -10.46
N GLN A 9 -18.44 23.11 -9.80
CA GLN A 9 -17.05 23.53 -9.99
C GLN A 9 -16.01 22.41 -9.92
N MET A 10 -16.31 21.24 -10.47
CA MET A 10 -15.25 20.43 -11.05
C MET A 10 -15.15 20.82 -12.53
N PRO A 11 -14.16 21.62 -12.95
CA PRO A 11 -13.95 21.87 -14.36
C PRO A 11 -13.82 20.48 -15.02
N GLU A 12 -14.68 20.23 -16.02
CA GLU A 12 -14.45 19.13 -16.95
C GLU A 12 -12.95 19.14 -17.27
N THR A 13 -12.28 18.04 -16.95
CA THR A 13 -10.87 17.85 -17.25
C THR A 13 -10.77 17.79 -18.77
N ALA A 14 -10.78 18.96 -19.40
CA ALA A 14 -10.61 19.14 -20.82
C ALA A 14 -9.38 18.32 -21.20
N ASP A 15 -9.58 17.33 -22.08
CA ASP A 15 -8.60 16.31 -22.44
C ASP A 15 -7.22 16.92 -22.65
N LEU A 16 -6.43 16.93 -21.58
CA LEU A 16 -5.07 17.41 -21.64
C LEU A 16 -4.33 16.41 -22.54
N PRO A 17 -3.52 16.91 -23.49
CA PRO A 17 -2.81 16.03 -24.41
C PRO A 17 -1.94 15.07 -23.59
N THR A 18 -2.37 13.81 -23.49
CA THR A 18 -1.69 12.80 -22.69
C THR A 18 -0.55 12.23 -23.51
N CYS A 19 0.65 12.14 -22.93
CA CYS A 19 1.76 11.49 -23.59
C CYS A 19 1.55 9.98 -23.59
N GLU A 20 1.70 9.30 -24.74
CA GLU A 20 1.58 7.84 -24.84
C GLU A 20 2.56 7.09 -23.92
N ARG A 21 3.69 7.73 -23.57
CA ARG A 21 4.72 7.18 -22.67
C ARG A 21 4.49 7.52 -21.18
N ALA A 22 3.32 8.02 -20.81
CA ALA A 22 3.00 8.33 -19.40
C ALA A 22 3.09 7.09 -18.49
N ALA A 23 2.77 5.90 -18.99
CA ALA A 23 2.90 4.65 -18.21
C ALA A 23 4.36 4.34 -17.81
N GLU A 24 5.31 4.66 -18.68
CA GLU A 24 6.74 4.42 -18.45
C GLU A 24 7.35 5.39 -17.42
N LEU A 25 6.72 6.56 -17.21
CA LEU A 25 7.11 7.53 -16.18
C LEU A 25 7.10 6.89 -14.79
N VAL A 26 6.06 6.12 -14.47
CA VAL A 26 5.90 5.48 -13.15
C VAL A 26 6.96 4.40 -12.96
N ALA A 27 7.16 3.55 -13.96
CA ALA A 27 8.21 2.51 -13.93
C ALA A 27 9.60 3.12 -13.75
N TYR A 28 9.90 4.22 -14.45
CA TYR A 28 11.15 4.97 -14.28
C TYR A 28 11.29 5.55 -12.86
N LEU A 29 10.23 6.11 -12.29
CA LEU A 29 10.23 6.79 -10.99
C LEU A 29 10.43 5.84 -9.80
N TYR A 30 9.96 4.60 -9.93
CA TYR A 30 10.14 3.53 -8.94
C TYR A 30 11.35 2.62 -9.23
N GLN A 31 12.13 2.93 -10.27
CA GLN A 31 13.28 2.11 -10.71
C GLN A 31 12.87 0.68 -11.08
N GLU A 32 11.64 0.51 -11.59
CA GLU A 32 11.12 -0.75 -12.11
C GLU A 32 11.44 -0.93 -13.60
N ALA A 33 11.76 0.15 -14.31
CA ALA A 33 12.24 0.11 -15.69
C ALA A 33 13.63 -0.55 -15.77
N SER A 34 13.85 -1.36 -16.82
CA SER A 34 15.19 -1.88 -17.13
C SER A 34 16.17 -0.77 -17.48
N GLU A 35 17.48 -1.04 -17.45
CA GLU A 35 18.50 -0.02 -17.75
C GLU A 35 18.34 0.57 -19.16
N ALA A 36 17.99 -0.26 -20.14
CA ALA A 36 17.73 0.17 -21.52
C ALA A 36 16.50 1.07 -21.60
N GLU A 37 15.38 0.69 -20.97
CA GLU A 37 14.15 1.49 -20.92
C GLU A 37 14.37 2.82 -20.18
N ALA A 38 15.14 2.81 -19.09
CA ALA A 38 15.44 4.01 -18.34
C ALA A 38 16.28 5.01 -19.15
N LEU A 39 17.24 4.53 -19.95
CA LEU A 39 18.02 5.39 -20.86
C LEU A 39 17.16 5.95 -21.98
N ASP A 40 16.31 5.11 -22.58
CA ASP A 40 15.40 5.54 -23.63
C ASP A 40 14.38 6.58 -23.12
N PHE A 41 13.76 6.34 -21.96
CA PHE A 41 12.84 7.27 -21.32
C PHE A 41 13.54 8.57 -20.91
N LYS A 42 14.79 8.49 -20.44
CA LYS A 42 15.61 9.69 -20.15
C LYS A 42 15.86 10.53 -21.40
N SER A 43 16.01 9.90 -22.56
CA SER A 43 16.10 10.62 -23.84
C SER A 43 14.78 11.31 -24.18
N HIS A 44 13.65 10.63 -23.95
CA HIS A 44 12.31 11.18 -24.14
C HIS A 44 12.05 12.41 -23.26
N LEU A 45 12.49 12.41 -22.00
CA LEU A 45 12.39 13.56 -21.08
C LEU A 45 13.12 14.81 -21.60
N GLN A 46 14.13 14.68 -22.47
CA GLN A 46 14.77 15.85 -23.08
C GLN A 46 13.88 16.55 -24.12
N ILE A 47 12.95 15.80 -24.72
CA ILE A 47 12.14 16.25 -25.86
C ILE A 47 10.71 16.58 -25.41
N CYS A 48 10.14 15.77 -24.52
CA CYS A 48 8.75 15.89 -24.08
C CYS A 48 8.61 16.82 -22.86
N ALA A 49 8.03 18.00 -23.08
CA ALA A 49 7.78 18.95 -22.00
C ALA A 49 6.71 18.44 -21.00
N LEU A 50 5.70 17.70 -21.48
CA LEU A 50 4.62 17.17 -20.65
C LEU A 50 5.15 16.20 -19.59
N CYS A 51 5.91 15.18 -20.00
CA CYS A 51 6.51 14.22 -19.08
C CYS A 51 7.49 14.87 -18.09
N ARG A 52 8.18 15.96 -18.47
CA ARG A 52 9.00 16.73 -17.52
C ARG A 52 8.17 17.40 -16.44
N THR A 53 7.07 18.04 -16.83
CA THR A 53 6.16 18.70 -15.89
C THR A 53 5.53 17.68 -14.94
N GLU A 54 5.07 16.55 -15.45
CA GLU A 54 4.55 15.45 -14.63
C GLU A 54 5.62 14.91 -13.68
N LEU A 55 6.85 14.67 -14.18
CA LEU A 55 7.96 14.22 -13.34
C LEU A 55 8.27 15.20 -12.20
N SER A 56 8.24 16.51 -12.45
CA SER A 56 8.41 17.51 -11.39
C SER A 56 7.26 17.52 -10.39
N ALA A 57 6.00 17.39 -10.85
CA ALA A 57 4.85 17.33 -9.97
C ALA A 57 4.89 16.11 -9.04
N PHE A 58 5.31 14.95 -9.55
CA PHE A 58 5.56 13.77 -8.70
C PHE A 58 6.71 13.99 -7.71
N GLY A 59 7.72 14.77 -8.08
CA GLY A 59 8.82 15.17 -7.21
C GLY A 59 8.31 15.92 -5.97
N GLU A 60 7.45 16.92 -6.17
CA GLU A 60 6.84 17.70 -5.08
C GLU A 60 6.01 16.82 -4.13
N VAL A 61 5.22 15.89 -4.67
CA VAL A 61 4.44 14.94 -3.85
C VAL A 61 5.36 14.05 -3.03
N ARG A 62 6.46 13.52 -3.60
CA ARG A 62 7.43 12.71 -2.86
C ARG A 62 8.10 13.51 -1.75
N GLU A 63 8.53 14.75 -2.04
CA GLU A 63 9.11 15.64 -1.03
C GLU A 63 8.12 15.92 0.11
N GLY A 64 6.84 16.14 -0.21
CA GLY A 64 5.78 16.28 0.79
C GLY A 64 5.62 15.04 1.67
N ILE A 65 5.62 13.84 1.07
CA ILE A 65 5.55 12.57 1.82
C ILE A 65 6.79 12.37 2.68
N PHE A 66 7.99 12.71 2.18
CA PHE A 66 9.23 12.63 2.96
C PHE A 66 9.21 13.61 4.14
N ALA A 67 8.80 14.85 3.93
CA ALA A 67 8.66 15.85 4.99
C ALA A 67 7.63 15.41 6.04
N TRP A 68 6.48 14.89 5.61
CA TRP A 68 5.47 14.35 6.52
C TRP A 68 6.00 13.15 7.31
N ARG A 69 6.71 12.22 6.64
CA ARG A 69 7.33 11.07 7.30
C ARG A 69 8.39 11.52 8.32
N GLU A 70 9.22 12.49 7.96
CA GLU A 70 10.22 13.04 8.88
C GLU A 70 9.53 13.68 10.08
N GLN A 71 8.46 14.46 9.87
CA GLN A 71 7.68 15.04 10.96
C GLN A 71 7.02 13.97 11.85
N ALA A 72 6.42 12.94 11.25
CA ALA A 72 5.75 11.87 11.97
C ALA A 72 6.73 10.98 12.75
N LEU A 73 7.94 10.76 12.22
CA LEU A 73 8.95 9.92 12.85
C LEU A 73 9.91 10.71 13.74
N ASN A 74 9.95 12.04 13.66
CA ASN A 74 10.82 12.84 14.51
C ASN A 74 10.21 12.95 15.92
N PRO A 75 10.74 12.20 16.90
CA PRO A 75 10.17 12.12 18.24
C PRO A 75 10.25 13.46 18.97
N ALA A 76 11.07 14.40 18.51
CA ALA A 76 11.20 15.73 19.10
C ALA A 76 9.99 16.63 18.84
N THR A 77 9.13 16.30 17.86
CA THR A 77 7.96 17.13 17.50
C THR A 77 6.65 16.63 18.11
N LEU A 78 6.65 15.46 18.78
CA LEU A 78 5.48 14.88 19.44
C LEU A 78 5.61 15.04 20.96
N PRO A 79 5.19 16.19 21.55
CA PRO A 79 5.25 16.42 22.98
C PRO A 79 4.43 15.39 23.78
N SER A 80 3.42 14.76 23.17
CA SER A 80 2.60 13.70 23.79
C SER A 80 3.34 12.37 23.99
N LEU A 81 4.37 12.06 23.18
CA LEU A 81 5.18 10.85 23.37
C LEU A 81 6.28 11.05 24.42
N GLN A 82 6.80 12.27 24.58
CA GLN A 82 7.77 12.57 25.64
C GLN A 82 7.15 12.49 27.04
N ALA A 83 5.92 13.00 27.21
CA ALA A 83 5.22 12.90 28.50
C ALA A 83 4.99 11.44 28.95
N ASN A 84 4.74 10.54 27.99
CA ASN A 84 4.55 9.12 28.28
C ASN A 84 5.89 8.36 28.41
N ALA A 85 6.96 8.79 27.74
CA ALA A 85 8.27 8.18 27.88
C ALA A 85 8.89 8.42 29.27
N GLU A 86 8.67 9.61 29.86
CA GLU A 86 9.13 9.93 31.21
C GLU A 86 8.32 9.17 32.29
N LEU A 87 7.02 8.96 32.06
CA LEU A 87 6.18 8.12 32.92
C LEU A 87 6.49 6.61 32.77
N ALA A 88 6.87 6.16 31.58
CA ALA A 88 7.29 4.77 31.34
C ALA A 88 8.66 4.46 31.96
N GLN A 89 9.57 5.43 32.04
CA GLN A 89 10.87 5.25 32.70
C GLN A 89 10.76 5.17 34.23
N SER A 90 9.76 5.82 34.84
CA SER A 90 9.54 5.75 36.29
C SER A 90 8.83 4.46 36.76
N THR A 91 8.31 3.63 35.85
CA THR A 91 7.60 2.38 36.18
C THR A 91 8.43 1.09 35.96
N MET A 92 9.69 1.19 35.48
CA MET A 92 10.56 0.03 35.21
C MET A 92 11.10 -0.73 36.45
N LYS A 93 10.61 -0.46 37.66
CA LYS A 93 11.08 -1.16 38.88
C LYS A 93 10.32 -2.42 39.25
N THR A 94 9.31 -2.81 38.47
CA THR A 94 8.74 -4.14 38.58
C THR A 94 8.71 -4.75 37.19
N ALA A 95 9.36 -5.90 37.03
CA ALA A 95 9.32 -6.67 35.81
C ALA A 95 8.13 -7.65 35.91
N PRO A 96 6.91 -7.30 35.45
CA PRO A 96 5.91 -8.31 35.21
C PRO A 96 6.38 -9.11 33.99
N THR A 97 6.34 -10.42 34.10
CA THR A 97 6.53 -11.37 33.00
C THR A 97 5.78 -10.86 31.77
N ARG A 98 6.50 -10.52 30.69
CA ARG A 98 5.93 -9.99 29.44
C ARG A 98 4.99 -11.03 28.86
N SER A 99 3.70 -10.89 29.15
CA SER A 99 2.65 -11.73 28.57
C SER A 99 2.60 -11.46 27.07
N ALA A 100 2.64 -12.51 26.25
CA ALA A 100 2.52 -12.39 24.79
C ALA A 100 1.27 -11.60 24.35
N LEU A 101 0.23 -11.58 25.19
CA LEU A 101 -0.97 -10.78 24.97
C LEU A 101 -0.74 -9.26 25.07
N ALA A 102 0.24 -8.82 25.87
CA ALA A 102 0.60 -7.41 25.97
C ALA A 102 1.25 -6.89 24.68
N ALA A 103 2.17 -7.68 24.10
CA ALA A 103 2.78 -7.36 22.81
C ALA A 103 1.75 -7.33 21.66
N LEU A 104 0.79 -8.26 21.66
CA LEU A 104 -0.31 -8.24 20.69
C LEU A 104 -1.17 -6.99 20.82
N ARG A 105 -1.47 -6.55 22.06
CA ARG A 105 -2.21 -5.30 22.28
C ARG A 105 -1.45 -4.08 21.73
N GLU A 106 -0.13 -4.04 21.93
CA GLU A 106 0.71 -2.96 21.41
C GLU A 106 0.70 -2.91 19.87
N PHE A 107 0.71 -4.06 19.19
CA PHE A 107 0.57 -4.14 17.73
C PHE A 107 -0.80 -3.62 17.24
N PHE A 108 -1.89 -3.86 17.96
CA PHE A 108 -3.22 -3.34 17.60
C PHE A 108 -3.42 -1.85 17.94
N THR A 109 -2.65 -1.33 18.89
CA THR A 109 -2.61 0.12 19.14
C THR A 109 -1.87 0.87 18.05
N LEU A 110 -0.83 0.28 17.46
CA LEU A 110 -0.03 0.84 16.36
C LEU A 110 -0.63 0.57 14.96
N SER A 111 -1.59 -0.35 14.84
CA SER A 111 -2.17 -0.69 13.54
C SER A 111 -3.07 0.46 13.00
N PRO A 112 -2.96 0.82 11.71
CA PRO A 112 -3.76 1.91 11.13
C PRO A 112 -5.26 1.58 11.14
N MET A 113 -6.13 2.60 11.10
CA MET A 113 -7.58 2.44 11.34
C MET A 113 -8.27 1.41 10.43
N TRP A 114 -7.83 1.26 9.17
CA TRP A 114 -8.35 0.24 8.24
C TRP A 114 -8.20 -1.20 8.75
N LEU A 115 -7.12 -1.50 9.48
CA LEU A 115 -6.81 -2.84 9.97
C LEU A 115 -7.75 -3.22 11.12
N ARG A 116 -8.20 -2.22 11.90
CA ARG A 116 -9.22 -2.41 12.94
C ARG A 116 -10.59 -2.75 12.34
N GLY A 117 -10.93 -2.17 11.19
CA GLY A 117 -12.11 -2.54 10.42
C GLY A 117 -12.03 -3.99 9.92
N ALA A 118 -10.89 -4.38 9.36
CA ALA A 118 -10.67 -5.73 8.87
C ALA A 118 -10.74 -6.80 9.98
N THR A 119 -10.20 -6.51 11.17
CA THR A 119 -10.26 -7.46 12.28
C THR A 119 -11.67 -7.63 12.83
N ALA A 120 -12.46 -6.56 12.93
CA ALA A 120 -13.87 -6.64 13.33
C ALA A 120 -14.71 -7.45 12.32
N PHE A 121 -14.45 -7.29 11.02
CA PHE A 121 -15.11 -8.09 10.00
C PHE A 121 -14.69 -9.57 10.05
N ALA A 122 -13.39 -9.84 10.21
CA ALA A 122 -12.87 -11.20 10.32
C ALA A 122 -13.41 -11.92 11.56
N THR A 123 -13.54 -11.25 12.71
CA THR A 123 -14.14 -11.84 13.91
C THR A 123 -15.62 -12.14 13.71
N LEU A 124 -16.39 -11.25 13.08
CA LEU A 124 -17.79 -11.52 12.73
C LEU A 124 -17.94 -12.72 11.79
N LEU A 125 -17.10 -12.83 10.76
CA LEU A 125 -17.09 -14.00 9.86
C LEU A 125 -16.76 -15.29 10.60
N LEU A 126 -15.80 -15.24 11.52
CA LEU A 126 -15.41 -16.40 12.32
C LEU A 126 -16.55 -16.83 13.26
N ILE A 127 -17.26 -15.88 13.87
CA ILE A 127 -18.45 -16.15 14.69
C ILE A 127 -19.57 -16.76 13.83
N ALA A 128 -19.82 -16.22 12.64
CA ALA A 128 -20.82 -16.75 11.72
C ALA A 128 -20.48 -18.19 11.28
N LEU A 129 -19.22 -18.47 10.96
CA LEU A 129 -18.75 -19.82 10.64
C LEU A 129 -18.92 -20.78 11.81
N LEU A 130 -18.53 -20.38 13.02
CA LEU A 130 -18.73 -21.19 14.22
C LEU A 130 -20.21 -21.48 14.45
N PHE A 131 -21.08 -20.50 14.27
CA PHE A 131 -22.53 -20.67 14.37
C PHE A 131 -23.07 -21.68 13.35
N VAL A 132 -22.67 -21.58 12.08
CA VAL A 132 -23.06 -22.53 11.02
C VAL A 132 -22.55 -23.94 11.34
N THR A 133 -21.31 -24.08 11.82
CA THR A 133 -20.78 -25.40 12.22
C THR A 133 -21.55 -25.99 13.39
N ALA A 134 -21.92 -25.19 14.39
CA ALA A 134 -22.72 -25.64 15.52
C ALA A 134 -24.11 -26.12 15.06
N MET A 135 -24.79 -25.37 14.20
CA MET A 135 -26.09 -25.76 13.65
C MET A 135 -26.00 -27.10 12.88
N ARG A 136 -24.96 -27.28 12.06
CA ARG A 136 -24.68 -28.55 11.35
C ARG A 136 -24.44 -29.72 12.30
N PHE A 137 -23.85 -29.48 13.47
CA PHE A 137 -23.65 -30.51 14.49
C PHE A 137 -24.95 -30.91 15.18
N PHE A 138 -25.83 -29.95 15.48
CA PHE A 138 -27.13 -30.25 16.09
C PHE A 138 -28.07 -31.05 15.17
N GLU A 139 -28.05 -30.78 13.86
CA GLU A 139 -28.84 -31.52 12.87
C GLU A 139 -28.41 -32.98 12.70
N ARG A 140 -27.17 -33.33 13.03
CA ARG A 140 -26.64 -34.71 12.91
C ARG A 140 -26.93 -35.61 14.11
N THR A 141 -27.63 -35.12 15.12
CA THR A 141 -28.05 -35.93 16.26
C THR A 141 -29.36 -36.66 15.95
N GLU A 142 -29.43 -37.40 14.84
CA GLU A 142 -30.38 -38.51 14.82
C GLU A 142 -29.85 -39.57 15.79
N PRO A 143 -30.64 -40.00 16.78
CA PRO A 143 -30.22 -41.03 17.70
C PRO A 143 -29.98 -42.29 16.87
N THR A 144 -28.71 -42.66 16.67
CA THR A 144 -28.35 -43.99 16.21
C THR A 144 -29.00 -44.97 17.17
N VAL A 145 -30.14 -45.52 16.77
CA VAL A 145 -30.76 -46.66 17.44
C VAL A 145 -29.68 -47.73 17.40
N VAL A 146 -29.05 -47.96 18.55
CA VAL A 146 -28.13 -49.08 18.75
C VAL A 146 -28.97 -50.33 18.54
N GLN A 147 -29.05 -50.78 17.29
CA GLN A 147 -29.61 -52.08 16.95
C GLN A 147 -28.60 -53.09 17.46
N LYS A 148 -28.80 -53.47 18.72
CA LYS A 148 -28.09 -54.54 19.41
C LYS A 148 -28.46 -55.84 18.69
N ASN A 149 -27.70 -56.15 17.64
CA ASN A 149 -27.63 -57.49 17.07
C ASN A 149 -26.43 -58.21 17.71
N PRO A 150 -26.65 -59.06 18.73
CA PRO A 150 -25.69 -60.09 19.04
C PRO A 150 -25.92 -61.24 18.06
N THR A 151 -24.88 -61.66 17.33
CA THR A 151 -24.61 -63.01 16.78
C THR A 151 -23.64 -62.80 15.59
N ALA A 152 -22.33 -62.75 15.84
CA ALA A 152 -21.42 -63.90 15.86
C ALA A 152 -21.34 -64.63 14.50
N VAL A 153 -20.28 -64.35 13.72
CA VAL A 153 -19.38 -65.33 13.07
C VAL A 153 -18.08 -64.60 12.67
N PRO A 154 -16.89 -65.07 13.05
CA PRO A 154 -15.62 -64.62 12.50
C PRO A 154 -15.27 -65.48 11.28
N GLU A 155 -15.34 -64.93 10.07
CA GLU A 155 -14.77 -65.60 8.90
C GLU A 155 -13.53 -64.88 8.41
N ARG A 156 -12.45 -65.65 8.51
CA ARG A 156 -11.07 -65.40 8.14
C ARG A 156 -10.91 -65.66 6.64
N GLN A 157 -10.43 -64.68 5.89
CA GLN A 157 -9.86 -64.88 4.56
C GLN A 157 -8.86 -63.74 4.32
N GLU A 158 -7.60 -63.87 4.74
CA GLU A 158 -6.47 -64.49 4.02
C GLU A 158 -6.44 -64.22 2.50
N GLN A 159 -5.44 -63.39 2.13
CA GLN A 159 -4.58 -63.45 0.94
C GLN A 159 -5.16 -63.20 -0.46
N ASN A 160 -4.66 -62.12 -1.09
CA ASN A 160 -3.92 -62.11 -2.37
C ASN A 160 -3.38 -60.67 -2.54
N ALA A 161 -2.08 -60.37 -2.48
CA ALA A 161 -0.96 -60.77 -3.34
C ALA A 161 -1.22 -60.49 -4.84
N ASN A 162 -0.31 -59.71 -5.45
CA ASN A 162 -0.18 -59.29 -6.86
C ASN A 162 -1.10 -58.19 -7.39
N ASP A 163 -0.54 -56.98 -7.61
CA ASP A 163 -0.05 -56.53 -8.93
C ASP A 163 0.55 -55.11 -8.75
N LYS A 164 1.86 -54.88 -8.80
CA LYS A 164 2.72 -54.81 -10.01
C LYS A 164 2.05 -54.14 -11.21
N MET A 165 2.10 -52.80 -11.26
CA MET A 165 2.20 -52.08 -12.54
C MET A 165 2.84 -50.69 -12.34
N SER A 166 4.16 -50.66 -12.48
CA SER A 166 4.92 -49.54 -13.05
C SER A 166 5.69 -50.20 -14.19
N PRO A 167 5.63 -49.70 -15.44
CA PRO A 167 6.21 -48.41 -15.81
C PRO A 167 5.38 -47.65 -16.87
N GLU A 168 5.67 -46.37 -17.13
CA GLU A 168 6.03 -45.92 -18.49
C GLU A 168 6.41 -44.43 -18.45
N ARG A 169 7.63 -44.19 -18.88
CA ARG A 169 8.25 -42.91 -19.13
C ARG A 169 7.78 -42.46 -20.52
N VAL A 170 7.04 -41.37 -20.64
CA VAL A 170 6.91 -40.65 -21.94
C VAL A 170 7.55 -39.29 -21.78
N VAL A 171 8.84 -39.28 -22.10
CA VAL A 171 9.59 -38.11 -22.56
C VAL A 171 8.88 -37.61 -23.82
N LYS A 172 8.38 -36.38 -23.79
CA LYS A 172 8.07 -35.64 -25.01
C LYS A 172 9.12 -34.56 -25.15
N GLU A 173 10.24 -34.94 -25.76
CA GLU A 173 11.12 -34.04 -26.49
C GLU A 173 10.26 -33.32 -27.54
N VAL A 174 10.24 -32.00 -27.48
CA VAL A 174 9.76 -31.16 -28.58
C VAL A 174 11.03 -30.63 -29.28
N PRO A 175 11.19 -30.91 -30.58
CA PRO A 175 12.37 -30.52 -31.35
C PRO A 175 12.56 -29.01 -31.48
N GLU A 176 13.84 -28.66 -31.34
CA GLU A 176 14.56 -27.54 -31.92
C GLU A 176 14.16 -27.25 -33.38
N GLU A 177 13.74 -26.02 -33.67
CA GLU A 177 13.93 -25.43 -34.99
C GLU A 177 14.17 -23.91 -34.85
N GLN A 178 15.45 -23.57 -34.91
CA GLN A 178 15.96 -22.25 -35.33
C GLN A 178 15.44 -21.95 -36.75
N PRO A 179 15.16 -20.68 -37.06
CA PRO A 179 16.18 -20.00 -37.87
C PRO A 179 16.49 -18.58 -37.41
N ALA A 180 17.79 -18.30 -37.40
CA ALA A 180 18.36 -16.97 -37.42
C ALA A 180 17.88 -16.17 -38.65
N PRO A 181 17.79 -14.84 -38.55
CA PRO A 181 18.13 -13.97 -39.66
C PRO A 181 19.49 -13.30 -39.43
N ALA A 182 20.42 -13.61 -40.33
CA ALA A 182 21.57 -12.78 -40.62
C ALA A 182 21.13 -11.49 -41.34
N ILE A 183 21.48 -10.35 -40.77
CA ILE A 183 21.58 -9.03 -41.44
C ILE A 183 22.77 -8.36 -40.74
N ILE A 184 24.03 -8.50 -41.18
CA ILE A 184 24.70 -7.76 -42.27
C ILE A 184 24.23 -6.30 -42.37
N GLY A 185 24.93 -5.38 -41.72
CA GLY A 185 24.75 -3.94 -41.92
C GLY A 185 25.67 -3.07 -41.07
N GLU A 186 26.83 -2.72 -41.63
CA GLU A 186 27.66 -1.53 -41.36
C GLU A 186 28.10 -1.20 -39.92
N GLU A 187 29.31 -1.66 -39.61
CA GLU A 187 30.24 -0.95 -38.73
C GLU A 187 30.56 0.42 -39.35
N LYS A 188 29.90 1.48 -38.84
CA LYS A 188 30.25 2.86 -39.15
C LYS A 188 31.07 3.44 -37.99
N GLU A 189 32.35 3.60 -38.27
CA GLU A 189 33.36 4.33 -37.51
C GLU A 189 32.79 5.66 -36.95
N PRO A 190 32.82 5.90 -35.62
CA PRO A 190 32.54 7.22 -35.10
C PRO A 190 33.74 8.13 -35.39
N GLN A 191 33.60 8.87 -36.48
CA GLN A 191 34.38 10.05 -36.82
C GLN A 191 34.57 10.93 -35.57
N ARG A 192 35.82 11.03 -35.12
CA ARG A 192 36.25 11.96 -34.06
C ARG A 192 35.93 13.39 -34.51
N VAL A 193 34.78 13.91 -34.09
CA VAL A 193 34.52 15.35 -34.15
C VAL A 193 35.29 15.98 -33.00
N ALA A 194 36.36 16.70 -33.36
CA ALA A 194 37.06 17.61 -32.47
C ALA A 194 36.07 18.69 -31.98
N VAL A 195 35.55 18.52 -30.77
CA VAL A 195 34.81 19.56 -30.08
C VAL A 195 35.80 20.62 -29.63
N ASN A 196 35.75 21.75 -30.34
CA ASN A 196 36.41 22.98 -29.98
C ASN A 196 36.04 23.37 -28.54
N LYS A 197 37.05 23.38 -27.68
CA LYS A 197 37.03 24.05 -26.37
C LYS A 197 36.79 25.54 -26.59
N SER A 198 35.53 25.98 -26.47
CA SER A 198 35.18 27.40 -26.48
C SER A 198 34.69 27.83 -25.11
N SER A 199 35.54 28.67 -24.50
CA SER A 199 35.24 29.69 -23.50
C SER A 199 34.31 29.37 -22.32
N LYS A 200 34.96 29.19 -21.17
CA LYS A 200 34.69 29.92 -19.92
C LYS A 200 33.67 31.07 -20.08
N THR A 201 32.43 30.83 -19.66
CA THR A 201 31.59 31.89 -19.11
C THR A 201 31.29 31.53 -17.67
N LYS A 202 32.08 32.12 -16.78
CA LYS A 202 31.81 32.20 -15.34
C LYS A 202 30.55 33.04 -15.16
N GLN A 203 29.37 32.42 -15.25
CA GLN A 203 28.19 32.96 -14.58
C GLN A 203 28.08 32.29 -13.23
N ALA A 204 28.56 33.01 -12.22
CA ALA A 204 28.26 32.76 -10.83
C ALA A 204 26.74 32.82 -10.66
N ARG A 205 26.08 31.66 -10.79
CA ARG A 205 24.69 31.50 -10.39
C ARG A 205 24.71 31.56 -8.88
N ARG A 206 24.46 32.76 -8.36
CA ARG A 206 24.19 33.03 -6.96
C ARG A 206 22.92 32.23 -6.64
N VAL A 207 23.10 31.02 -6.12
CA VAL A 207 22.03 30.26 -5.48
C VAL A 207 21.68 31.07 -4.24
N VAL A 208 20.68 31.93 -4.38
CA VAL A 208 20.04 32.58 -3.25
C VAL A 208 19.31 31.45 -2.54
N ASN A 209 19.98 30.90 -1.54
CA ASN A 209 19.39 30.03 -0.55
C ASN A 209 18.35 30.85 0.23
N HIS A 210 17.17 31.02 -0.35
CA HIS A 210 15.98 31.44 0.38
C HIS A 210 15.56 30.26 1.25
N GLN A 211 16.29 30.05 2.35
CA GLN A 211 15.68 29.38 3.48
C GLN A 211 14.53 30.28 3.93
N PRO A 212 13.27 29.83 3.84
CA PRO A 212 12.19 30.53 4.50
C PRO A 212 12.56 30.56 5.98
N LYS A 213 12.85 31.76 6.50
CA LYS A 213 12.98 31.96 7.93
C LYS A 213 11.63 31.55 8.51
N ALA A 214 11.58 30.36 9.09
CA ALA A 214 10.44 29.90 9.86
C ALA A 214 10.28 30.92 10.99
N ASN A 215 9.37 31.87 10.81
CA ASN A 215 8.90 32.72 11.88
C ASN A 215 8.32 31.78 12.92
N VAL A 216 9.05 31.61 14.02
CA VAL A 216 8.58 30.88 15.19
C VAL A 216 7.37 31.67 15.68
N LEU A 217 6.17 31.17 15.35
CA LEU A 217 4.90 31.73 15.79
C LEU A 217 5.00 32.02 17.29
N THR A 218 4.68 33.26 17.65
CA THR A 218 4.68 33.66 19.05
C THR A 218 3.63 32.85 19.81
N LYS A 219 3.78 32.77 21.12
CA LYS A 219 2.89 31.97 21.97
C LYS A 219 1.43 32.43 21.85
N GLU A 220 1.21 33.70 21.51
CA GLU A 220 -0.09 34.32 21.27
C GLU A 220 -0.73 33.90 19.94
N GLU A 221 0.04 33.82 18.84
CA GLU A 221 -0.48 33.33 17.54
C GLU A 221 -0.89 31.85 17.60
N ARG A 222 -0.22 31.03 18.43
CA ARG A 222 -0.62 29.63 18.65
C ARG A 222 -1.96 29.50 19.38
N THR A 223 -2.27 30.41 20.29
CA THR A 223 -3.56 30.39 20.99
C THR A 223 -4.71 30.80 20.08
N GLU A 224 -4.53 31.81 19.22
CA GLU A 224 -5.56 32.23 18.26
C GLU A 224 -5.87 31.14 17.22
N LEU A 225 -4.85 30.42 16.73
CA LEU A 225 -5.04 29.31 15.79
C LEU A 225 -5.79 28.12 16.41
N THR A 226 -5.65 27.90 17.72
CA THR A 226 -6.36 26.80 18.40
C THR A 226 -7.83 27.16 18.62
N GLU A 227 -8.13 28.43 18.89
CA GLU A 227 -9.50 28.92 19.08
C GLU A 227 -10.30 28.88 17.76
N LEU A 228 -9.67 29.23 16.63
CA LEU A 228 -10.28 29.06 15.31
C LEU A 228 -10.54 27.59 14.95
N LEU A 229 -9.67 26.66 15.35
CA LEU A 229 -9.85 25.23 15.06
C LEU A 229 -10.99 24.59 15.88
N ILE A 230 -11.32 25.15 17.05
CA ILE A 230 -12.42 24.67 17.89
C ILE A 230 -13.76 25.20 17.35
N ALA A 231 -13.79 26.44 16.84
CA ALA A 231 -15.00 27.05 16.29
C ALA A 231 -15.53 26.34 15.02
N ASP A 232 -14.67 25.74 14.21
CA ASP A 232 -15.09 25.01 12.99
C ASP A 232 -15.65 23.60 13.27
N ASN A 233 -15.50 23.06 14.49
CA ASN A 233 -15.98 21.71 14.83
C ASN A 233 -17.38 21.67 15.49
N GLU A 234 -18.00 22.82 15.80
CA GLU A 234 -19.32 22.84 16.46
C GLU A 234 -20.51 22.71 15.47
N ASP A 235 -20.28 22.75 14.15
CA ASP A 235 -21.35 22.64 13.14
C ASP A 235 -21.45 21.25 12.48
N ASP A 236 -20.65 20.25 12.90
CA ASP A 236 -20.65 18.89 12.32
C ASP A 236 -21.70 17.94 12.91
N ASP A 237 -22.55 18.40 13.85
CA ASP A 237 -23.62 17.58 14.44
C ASP A 237 -24.83 17.36 13.51
N ASP A 238 -24.88 18.06 12.36
CA ASP A 238 -25.98 17.96 11.37
C ASP A 238 -25.66 17.04 10.17
N VAL A 239 -24.59 16.22 10.23
CA VAL A 239 -24.34 15.22 9.19
C VAL A 239 -25.31 14.05 9.36
N PRO A 240 -26.20 13.77 8.38
CA PRO A 240 -27.16 12.68 8.48
C PRO A 240 -26.42 11.37 8.73
N ARG A 241 -26.73 10.71 9.84
CA ARG A 241 -26.14 9.41 10.15
C ARG A 241 -26.60 8.42 9.09
N LEU A 242 -25.69 7.58 8.59
CA LEU A 242 -25.97 6.57 7.56
C LEU A 242 -27.18 5.67 7.88
N TYR A 243 -27.55 5.55 9.15
CA TYR A 243 -28.73 4.80 9.59
C TYR A 243 -30.08 5.45 9.20
N ASP A 244 -30.12 6.78 9.10
CA ASP A 244 -31.34 7.53 8.73
C ASP A 244 -31.68 7.36 7.25
N LEU A 245 -30.68 7.10 6.40
CA LEU A 245 -30.87 6.83 4.97
C LEU A 245 -31.36 5.40 4.69
N VAL A 246 -31.06 4.44 5.57
CA VAL A 246 -31.44 3.03 5.38
C VAL A 246 -32.86 2.75 5.89
N SER A 247 -33.38 3.57 6.81
CA SER A 247 -34.68 3.33 7.46
C SER A 247 -35.89 3.90 6.71
N GLY A 248 -35.69 4.70 5.66
CA GLY A 248 -36.75 5.42 4.93
C GLY A 248 -37.37 4.67 3.73
N SER A 249 -37.07 3.38 3.56
CA SER A 249 -37.55 2.55 2.45
C SER A 249 -38.50 1.45 2.97
N ASN A 250 -39.74 1.82 3.29
CA ASN A 250 -40.88 0.90 3.40
C ASN A 250 -42.19 1.64 3.13
#